data_AF-A0AAV8RK07-F1
#
_entry.id   AF-A0AAV8RK07-F1
#
_cell.length_a   1.000
_cell.length_b   1.000
_cell.length_c   1.000
_cell.angle_alpha   90.00
_cell.angle_beta   90.00
_cell.angle_gamma   90.00
#
_symmetry.space_group_name_H-M   'P 1'
#
loop_
_entity.id
_entity.type
_entity.pdbx_description
1 polymer ?
#
loop_
_entity_poly.entity_id
_entity_poly.type
_entity_poly.pdbx_seq_one_letter_code
_entity_poly.pdbx_strand_id
1 'polypeptide(L)'
;MDPLCSSTLYSSAQASLSSSLLFSTKHRDKTTPRRHTPRVPRRELFIFRCADASTRRPQQAVAMSFGFESLKETLTIDVGRAEGRPLDVPLARPFTIASSRLDRVGNVAVRVELQNGSVGWGEAPVLPSVTAEDQSSALAAAADACRFLVRSPPMTLGAVLADVGRMLPGHDLASVRAGFEMALIDAAANSIRIPLWRLFGGASNSITTDITIPIVSPSEAAELAAKYCRQGFSTLKLKVGKDLNSDIEVLRAIRSVHPDCSFILDANEGYKSHQAIEVLDKLHAMGVTPILFEQPVHRDDWEGLHVVSHIAKDKYGVSVAADESCRSLADAHKIIQGNLAHVINIKLAKLGTGHGLFWSSGCWPWLFQFH
;
A
#
# COMPACT_ATOMS: atom_id res chain seq x y z
N MET A 1 -4.61 -38.93 -43.72
CA MET A 1 -5.79 -38.85 -44.60
C MET A 1 -6.23 -37.40 -44.61
N ASP A 2 -6.06 -36.73 -45.74
CA ASP A 2 -6.63 -35.39 -45.98
C ASP A 2 -8.17 -35.49 -46.14
N PRO A 3 -8.92 -34.36 -46.05
CA PRO A 3 -9.03 -33.50 -47.22
C PRO A 3 -8.93 -31.98 -46.94
N LEU A 4 -8.03 -31.35 -47.71
CA LEU A 4 -8.18 -30.07 -48.43
C LEU A 4 -9.46 -29.23 -48.18
N CYS A 5 -9.26 -27.94 -47.85
CA CYS A 5 -10.00 -26.85 -48.49
C CYS A 5 -9.11 -25.59 -48.61
N SER A 6 -9.41 -24.72 -49.57
CA SER A 6 -8.45 -23.80 -50.21
C SER A 6 -8.75 -22.31 -50.03
N SER A 7 -7.78 -21.48 -50.45
CA SER A 7 -7.86 -20.02 -50.77
C SER A 7 -7.84 -19.05 -49.56
N THR A 8 -7.29 -17.82 -49.63
CA THR A 8 -6.56 -17.16 -50.75
C THR A 8 -5.42 -16.23 -50.28
N LEU A 9 -4.49 -15.96 -51.22
CA LEU A 9 -3.47 -14.91 -51.30
C LEU A 9 -3.78 -13.54 -50.64
N TYR A 10 -2.76 -12.94 -50.02
CA TYR A 10 -2.26 -11.63 -50.47
C TYR A 10 -0.74 -11.52 -50.28
N SER A 11 -0.03 -11.14 -51.34
CA SER A 11 1.41 -10.89 -51.34
C SER A 11 1.65 -9.44 -51.72
N SER A 12 2.55 -8.77 -51.00
CA SER A 12 3.39 -7.74 -51.60
C SER A 12 4.68 -7.58 -50.79
N ALA A 13 5.80 -7.72 -51.47
CA ALA A 13 7.13 -7.42 -50.96
C ALA A 13 7.85 -6.57 -52.00
N GLN A 14 8.46 -5.48 -51.57
CA GLN A 14 9.61 -4.80 -52.18
C GLN A 14 10.11 -3.77 -51.14
N ALA A 15 11.34 -3.92 -50.63
CA ALA A 15 12.57 -3.41 -51.25
C ALA A 15 12.56 -1.86 -51.24
N SER A 16 13.11 -1.24 -50.20
CA SER A 16 14.54 -0.96 -49.98
C SER A 16 14.97 0.39 -50.54
N LEU A 17 15.59 1.23 -49.72
CA LEU A 17 16.60 2.20 -50.14
C LEU A 17 17.48 2.58 -48.94
N SER A 18 18.79 2.56 -49.16
CA SER A 18 19.82 2.81 -48.16
C SER A 18 20.31 4.26 -48.18
N SER A 19 20.77 4.77 -47.03
CA SER A 19 21.70 5.91 -46.98
C SER A 19 22.43 5.92 -45.65
N SER A 20 23.68 5.48 -45.65
CA SER A 20 24.62 5.58 -44.54
C SER A 20 25.38 6.92 -44.59
N LEU A 21 25.75 7.46 -43.42
CA LEU A 21 26.78 8.50 -43.29
C LEU A 21 27.55 8.29 -41.98
N LEU A 22 28.88 8.27 -42.09
CA LEU A 22 29.84 8.05 -41.01
C LEU A 22 30.97 9.09 -41.10
N PHE A 23 31.74 9.20 -40.01
CA PHE A 23 33.00 9.95 -39.83
C PHE A 23 32.92 11.49 -39.70
N SER A 24 33.44 12.00 -38.58
CA SER A 24 34.85 12.40 -38.52
C SER A 24 35.36 12.55 -37.08
N THR A 25 36.69 12.45 -36.87
CA THR A 25 37.39 12.60 -35.58
C THR A 25 38.59 13.54 -35.73
N LYS A 26 38.89 14.38 -34.71
CA LYS A 26 40.24 14.57 -34.11
C LYS A 26 40.41 15.78 -33.17
N HIS A 27 41.21 15.54 -32.14
CA HIS A 27 41.98 16.40 -31.22
C HIS A 27 42.29 17.88 -31.57
N ARG A 28 42.17 18.73 -30.55
CA ARG A 28 43.22 19.46 -29.77
C ARG A 28 42.50 20.52 -28.91
N ASP A 29 42.98 21.11 -27.82
CA ASP A 29 44.02 20.99 -26.78
C ASP A 29 43.82 22.26 -25.88
N LYS A 30 44.59 22.45 -24.81
CA LYS A 30 44.29 23.38 -23.70
C LYS A 30 44.42 24.89 -24.03
N THR A 31 43.57 25.75 -23.44
CA THR A 31 43.97 27.00 -22.72
C THR A 31 42.75 27.76 -22.14
N THR A 32 42.95 28.40 -20.98
CA THR A 32 42.08 29.39 -20.31
C THR A 32 42.92 30.61 -19.92
N PRO A 33 42.35 31.74 -19.42
CA PRO A 33 41.04 32.36 -19.67
C PRO A 33 41.14 33.89 -19.95
N ARG A 34 40.03 34.55 -20.35
CA ARG A 34 39.60 35.93 -19.95
C ARG A 34 38.47 36.45 -20.85
N ARG A 35 37.41 37.03 -20.27
CA ARG A 35 36.95 38.43 -20.49
C ARG A 35 35.65 38.79 -19.73
N HIS A 36 35.67 40.02 -19.20
CA HIS A 36 34.60 40.96 -18.88
C HIS A 36 33.17 40.53 -18.45
N THR A 37 32.80 41.00 -17.26
CA THR A 37 31.43 41.26 -16.81
C THR A 37 30.89 42.62 -17.33
N PRO A 38 29.58 42.74 -17.58
CA PRO A 38 28.86 44.01 -17.56
C PRO A 38 27.86 44.11 -16.39
N ARG A 39 27.73 45.31 -15.80
CA ARG A 39 26.70 45.65 -14.78
C ARG A 39 25.42 46.14 -15.46
N VAL A 40 24.27 45.90 -14.82
CA VAL A 40 22.96 46.53 -15.14
C VAL A 40 22.31 47.01 -13.82
N PRO A 41 21.65 48.19 -13.75
CA PRO A 41 21.47 48.92 -12.49
C PRO A 41 20.14 48.67 -11.76
N ARG A 42 20.11 49.05 -10.47
CA ARG A 42 18.91 49.12 -9.62
C ARG A 42 17.96 50.25 -10.09
N ARG A 43 16.65 50.06 -9.92
CA ARG A 43 15.64 51.14 -10.00
C ARG A 43 15.04 51.38 -8.61
N GLU A 44 14.81 52.64 -8.31
CA GLU A 44 14.29 53.11 -7.01
C GLU A 44 12.75 53.18 -6.97
N LEU A 45 12.24 53.31 -5.74
CA LEU A 45 10.84 53.47 -5.38
C LEU A 45 10.22 54.74 -5.96
N PHE A 46 8.95 54.67 -6.35
CA PHE A 46 8.05 55.82 -6.32
C PHE A 46 6.88 55.51 -5.38
N ILE A 47 6.66 56.40 -4.42
CA ILE A 47 5.57 56.34 -3.44
C ILE A 47 4.48 57.31 -3.89
N PHE A 48 3.22 56.84 -3.93
CA PHE A 48 2.05 57.71 -3.87
C PHE A 48 1.08 57.22 -2.79
N ARG A 49 0.84 58.09 -1.81
CA ARG A 49 -0.34 58.12 -0.92
C ARG A 49 -1.34 59.11 -1.54
N CYS A 50 -2.65 59.14 -1.25
CA CYS A 50 -3.49 58.44 -0.27
C CYS A 50 -4.95 58.52 -0.76
N ALA A 51 -5.84 57.63 -0.31
CA ALA A 51 -7.25 57.95 -0.05
C ALA A 51 -7.91 56.86 0.82
N ASP A 52 -8.53 57.25 1.92
CA ASP A 52 -9.40 56.39 2.72
C ASP A 52 -10.77 56.26 2.07
N ALA A 53 -11.34 55.06 2.02
CA ALA A 53 -12.71 54.83 1.55
C ALA A 53 -13.39 53.64 2.23
N SER A 54 -14.15 53.94 3.30
CA SER A 54 -15.29 53.18 3.84
C SER A 54 -15.15 51.68 4.13
N THR A 55 -15.37 51.32 5.39
CA THR A 55 -15.50 49.95 5.88
C THR A 55 -16.60 49.15 5.19
N ARG A 56 -16.21 48.12 4.42
CA ARG A 56 -16.94 46.85 4.35
C ARG A 56 -16.02 45.75 4.89
N ARG A 57 -16.40 45.12 6.01
CA ARG A 57 -15.78 43.85 6.41
C ARG A 57 -15.99 42.86 5.26
N PRO A 58 -14.94 42.21 4.72
CA PRO A 58 -15.15 40.97 4.02
C PRO A 58 -15.85 40.03 5.00
N GLN A 59 -16.98 39.44 4.60
CA GLN A 59 -17.43 38.23 5.29
C GLN A 59 -16.25 37.26 5.19
N GLN A 60 -15.74 36.79 6.33
CA GLN A 60 -14.78 35.69 6.33
C GLN A 60 -15.47 34.53 5.62
N ALA A 61 -15.00 34.22 4.41
CA ALA A 61 -15.25 32.93 3.82
C ALA A 61 -14.71 31.93 4.84
N VAL A 62 -15.61 31.21 5.53
CA VAL A 62 -15.23 30.07 6.34
C VAL A 62 -14.52 29.14 5.37
N ALA A 63 -13.21 28.98 5.55
CA ALA A 63 -12.44 28.02 4.80
C ALA A 63 -12.95 26.64 5.24
N MET A 64 -13.95 26.13 4.51
CA MET A 64 -14.44 24.77 4.66
C MET A 64 -13.23 23.85 4.49
N SER A 65 -12.76 23.28 5.60
CA SER A 65 -11.69 22.31 5.58
C SER A 65 -12.23 21.04 4.93
N PHE A 66 -12.10 20.95 3.60
CA PHE A 66 -12.37 19.74 2.86
C PHE A 66 -11.38 18.66 3.33
N GLY A 67 -11.84 17.85 4.29
CA GLY A 67 -11.05 16.84 4.96
C GLY A 67 -11.95 15.88 5.73
N PHE A 68 -11.48 14.65 5.86
CA PHE A 68 -12.27 13.54 6.41
C PHE A 68 -12.80 13.80 7.83
N GLU A 69 -12.06 14.49 8.69
CA GLU A 69 -12.51 14.87 10.04
C GLU A 69 -13.71 15.84 10.02
N SER A 70 -13.71 16.84 9.13
CA SER A 70 -14.88 17.72 8.97
C SER A 70 -16.09 16.94 8.44
N LEU A 71 -15.88 15.98 7.53
CA LEU A 71 -16.96 15.11 7.05
C LEU A 71 -17.53 14.24 8.18
N LYS A 72 -16.68 13.69 9.05
CA LYS A 72 -17.09 12.91 10.22
C LYS A 72 -18.00 13.70 11.17
N GLU A 73 -17.75 14.99 11.34
CA GLU A 73 -18.55 15.85 12.22
C GLU A 73 -19.83 16.40 11.56
N THR A 74 -19.81 16.62 10.24
CA THR A 74 -20.88 17.36 9.54
C THR A 74 -21.84 16.50 8.71
N LEU A 75 -21.41 15.34 8.20
CA LEU A 75 -22.27 14.49 7.39
C LEU A 75 -23.13 13.57 8.28
N THR A 76 -24.44 13.76 8.23
CA THR A 76 -25.40 12.82 8.83
C THR A 76 -25.55 11.58 7.95
N ILE A 77 -25.40 10.42 8.58
CA ILE A 77 -25.62 9.08 8.04
C ILE A 77 -26.95 8.58 8.60
N ASP A 78 -27.83 8.14 7.69
CA ASP A 78 -29.13 7.54 7.98
C ASP A 78 -29.23 6.25 7.16
N VAL A 79 -29.13 5.09 7.81
CA VAL A 79 -28.99 3.79 7.16
C VAL A 79 -30.36 3.18 6.93
N GLY A 80 -30.78 3.11 5.67
CA GLY A 80 -32.02 2.43 5.27
C GLY A 80 -31.87 0.91 5.19
N ARG A 81 -30.67 0.41 4.86
CA ARG A 81 -30.39 -1.03 4.73
C ARG A 81 -28.90 -1.33 4.94
N ALA A 82 -28.59 -2.40 5.65
CA ALA A 82 -27.24 -2.93 5.82
C ALA A 82 -27.25 -4.46 5.67
N GLU A 83 -26.27 -5.01 4.97
CA GLU A 83 -26.17 -6.44 4.68
C GLU A 83 -24.71 -6.93 4.75
N GLY A 84 -24.50 -8.06 5.44
CA GLY A 84 -23.28 -8.86 5.36
C GLY A 84 -23.59 -10.18 4.64
N ARG A 85 -22.75 -10.59 3.68
CA ARG A 85 -22.92 -11.84 2.92
C ARG A 85 -21.58 -12.54 2.67
N PRO A 86 -21.56 -13.88 2.51
CA PRO A 86 -20.36 -14.60 2.09
C PRO A 86 -19.81 -14.04 0.78
N LEU A 87 -18.49 -13.87 0.71
CA LEU A 87 -17.73 -13.50 -0.48
C LEU A 87 -16.64 -14.55 -0.70
N ASP A 88 -17.01 -15.62 -1.40
CA ASP A 88 -16.07 -16.68 -1.80
C ASP A 88 -15.48 -16.34 -3.16
N VAL A 89 -14.16 -16.14 -3.23
CA VAL A 89 -13.45 -15.88 -4.49
C VAL A 89 -12.36 -16.95 -4.70
N PRO A 90 -12.44 -17.75 -5.77
CA PRO A 90 -11.40 -18.74 -6.08
C PRO A 90 -10.11 -18.04 -6.50
N LEU A 91 -8.97 -18.54 -6.03
CA LEU A 91 -7.67 -17.98 -6.40
C LEU A 91 -7.22 -18.56 -7.74
N ALA A 92 -6.71 -17.70 -8.63
CA ALA A 92 -6.24 -18.12 -9.96
C ALA A 92 -5.08 -19.13 -9.92
N ARG A 93 -4.35 -19.17 -8.80
CA ARG A 93 -3.42 -20.22 -8.38
C ARG A 93 -3.49 -20.36 -6.86
N PRO A 94 -3.25 -21.55 -6.29
CA PRO A 94 -3.17 -21.72 -4.85
C PRO A 94 -2.11 -20.81 -4.24
N PHE A 95 -2.45 -20.09 -3.18
CA PHE A 95 -1.53 -19.25 -2.44
C PHE A 95 -1.02 -20.00 -1.21
N THR A 96 0.26 -20.36 -1.22
CA THR A 96 0.92 -21.07 -0.11
C THR A 96 1.78 -20.09 0.68
N ILE A 97 1.43 -19.88 1.95
CA ILE A 97 2.24 -19.16 2.93
C ILE A 97 2.88 -20.14 3.91
N ALA A 98 3.67 -19.63 4.85
CA ALA A 98 4.39 -20.48 5.80
C ALA A 98 3.47 -21.41 6.61
N SER A 99 2.26 -20.94 6.93
CA SER A 99 1.28 -21.55 7.85
C SER A 99 0.07 -22.22 7.18
N SER A 100 -0.20 -21.98 5.88
CA SER A 100 -1.39 -22.53 5.20
C SER A 100 -1.28 -22.48 3.67
N ARG A 101 -2.13 -23.28 3.00
CA ARG A 101 -2.43 -23.20 1.57
C ARG A 101 -3.88 -22.77 1.39
N LEU A 102 -4.10 -21.79 0.53
CA LEU A 102 -5.40 -21.23 0.20
C LEU A 102 -5.69 -21.48 -1.29
N ASP A 103 -6.80 -22.15 -1.61
CA ASP A 103 -7.30 -22.30 -2.97
C ASP A 103 -8.49 -21.33 -3.25
N ARG A 104 -9.09 -20.74 -2.20
CA ARG A 104 -10.04 -19.62 -2.24
C ARG A 104 -9.78 -18.65 -1.09
N VAL A 105 -10.27 -17.42 -1.21
CA VAL A 105 -10.60 -16.58 -0.03
C VAL A 105 -12.09 -16.73 0.31
N GLY A 106 -12.42 -16.73 1.59
CA GLY A 106 -13.78 -16.90 2.12
C GLY A 106 -14.14 -15.70 2.99
N ASN A 107 -14.30 -14.54 2.35
CA ASN A 107 -14.43 -13.24 3.02
C ASN A 107 -15.91 -12.92 3.31
N VAL A 108 -16.18 -11.76 3.90
CA VAL A 108 -17.54 -11.22 4.03
C VAL A 108 -17.64 -9.89 3.29
N ALA A 109 -18.55 -9.80 2.33
CA ALA A 109 -18.90 -8.53 1.68
C ALA A 109 -19.94 -7.80 2.53
N VAL A 110 -19.66 -6.54 2.84
CA VAL A 110 -20.56 -5.64 3.57
C VAL A 110 -21.11 -4.59 2.60
N ARG A 111 -22.42 -4.39 2.62
CA ARG A 111 -23.13 -3.35 1.86
C ARG A 111 -23.94 -2.48 2.81
N VAL A 112 -23.77 -1.16 2.73
CA VAL A 112 -24.60 -0.18 3.43
C VAL A 112 -25.29 0.71 2.40
N GLU A 113 -26.57 0.98 2.62
CA GLU A 113 -27.40 1.84 1.78
C GLU A 113 -28.13 2.87 2.66
N LEU A 114 -27.95 4.14 2.32
CA LEU A 114 -28.49 5.28 3.05
C LEU A 114 -29.89 5.64 2.55
N GLN A 115 -30.70 6.30 3.38
CA GLN A 115 -32.04 6.76 2.98
C GLN A 115 -32.03 7.70 1.76
N ASN A 116 -30.91 8.37 1.48
CA ASN A 116 -30.74 9.20 0.29
C ASN A 116 -30.40 8.39 -0.99
N GLY A 117 -30.41 7.06 -0.93
CA GLY A 117 -30.11 6.14 -2.04
C GLY A 117 -28.61 5.91 -2.30
N SER A 118 -27.72 6.51 -1.51
CA SER A 118 -26.27 6.28 -1.66
C SER A 118 -25.89 4.92 -1.09
N VAL A 119 -25.10 4.17 -1.86
CA VAL A 119 -24.62 2.83 -1.48
C VAL A 119 -23.12 2.87 -1.26
N GLY A 120 -22.66 2.14 -0.27
CA GLY A 120 -21.24 1.89 -0.02
C GLY A 120 -20.95 0.42 0.19
N TRP A 121 -19.74 0.02 -0.19
CA TRP A 121 -19.23 -1.34 -0.05
C TRP A 121 -17.99 -1.39 0.82
N GLY A 122 -17.87 -2.47 1.57
CA GLY A 122 -16.66 -2.84 2.30
C GLY A 122 -16.48 -4.34 2.30
N GLU A 123 -15.30 -4.78 2.72
CA GLU A 123 -14.93 -6.18 2.76
C GLU A 123 -14.25 -6.46 4.10
N ALA A 124 -14.68 -7.54 4.75
CA ALA A 124 -13.97 -8.15 5.87
C ALA A 124 -13.21 -9.37 5.33
N PRO A 125 -11.92 -9.24 4.98
CA PRO A 125 -11.11 -10.39 4.60
C PRO A 125 -10.92 -11.33 5.79
N VAL A 126 -11.12 -12.63 5.58
CA VAL A 126 -11.07 -13.62 6.66
C VAL A 126 -9.91 -14.58 6.42
N LEU A 127 -8.97 -14.59 7.37
CA LEU A 127 -7.87 -15.54 7.40
C LEU A 127 -7.54 -15.82 8.88
N PRO A 128 -8.02 -16.92 9.49
CA PRO A 128 -7.96 -17.11 10.94
C PRO A 128 -6.56 -17.02 11.57
N SER A 129 -5.51 -17.32 10.80
CA SER A 129 -4.11 -17.16 11.23
C SER A 129 -3.64 -15.68 11.37
N VAL A 130 -4.43 -14.73 10.89
CA VAL A 130 -4.14 -13.28 10.85
C VAL A 130 -5.26 -12.46 11.50
N THR A 131 -6.53 -12.80 11.27
CA THR A 131 -7.70 -12.02 11.71
C THR A 131 -8.41 -12.60 12.94
N ALA A 132 -7.94 -13.74 13.48
CA ALA A 132 -8.52 -14.52 14.59
C ALA A 132 -9.95 -15.05 14.39
N GLU A 133 -10.76 -14.44 13.51
CA GLU A 133 -12.10 -14.87 13.11
C GLU A 133 -12.11 -15.83 11.90
N ASP A 134 -13.14 -16.68 11.82
CA ASP A 134 -13.53 -17.43 10.62
C ASP A 134 -14.75 -16.80 9.92
N GLN A 135 -15.15 -17.33 8.76
CA GLN A 135 -16.22 -16.71 7.96
C GLN A 135 -17.58 -16.80 8.66
N SER A 136 -17.82 -17.83 9.47
CA SER A 136 -19.05 -18.02 10.23
C SER A 136 -19.13 -17.03 11.39
N SER A 137 -18.05 -16.86 12.15
CA SER A 137 -17.99 -15.85 13.22
C SER A 137 -18.07 -14.42 12.66
N ALA A 138 -17.39 -14.16 11.54
CA ALA A 138 -17.44 -12.87 10.86
C ALA A 138 -18.86 -12.53 10.34
N LEU A 139 -19.59 -13.51 9.79
CA LEU A 139 -20.98 -13.35 9.38
C LEU A 139 -21.93 -13.12 10.56
N ALA A 140 -21.71 -13.78 11.70
CA ALA A 140 -22.50 -13.56 12.91
C ALA A 140 -22.31 -12.12 13.43
N ALA A 141 -21.07 -11.68 13.58
CA ALA A 141 -20.75 -10.30 13.98
C ALA A 141 -21.28 -9.26 12.97
N ALA A 142 -21.21 -9.57 11.67
CA ALA A 142 -21.79 -8.72 10.63
C ALA A 142 -23.32 -8.63 10.70
N ALA A 143 -24.01 -9.71 11.05
CA ALA A 143 -25.46 -9.70 11.23
C ALA A 143 -25.89 -8.83 12.42
N ASP A 144 -25.14 -8.85 13.52
CA ASP A 144 -25.34 -7.94 14.66
C ASP A 144 -25.09 -6.48 14.26
N ALA A 145 -24.00 -6.20 13.54
CA ALA A 145 -23.69 -4.86 13.06
C ALA A 145 -24.74 -4.32 12.08
N CYS A 146 -25.27 -5.15 11.17
CA CYS A 146 -26.37 -4.76 10.29
C CYS A 146 -27.65 -4.41 11.07
N ARG A 147 -27.99 -5.22 12.09
CA ARG A 147 -29.15 -4.98 12.96
C ARG A 147 -29.01 -3.70 13.76
N PHE A 148 -27.80 -3.38 14.23
CA PHE A 148 -27.52 -2.12 14.91
C PHE A 148 -27.71 -0.92 13.97
N LEU A 149 -27.06 -0.94 12.80
CA LEU A 149 -27.09 0.19 11.86
C LEU A 149 -28.51 0.53 11.38
N VAL A 150 -29.32 -0.46 11.02
CA VAL A 150 -30.71 -0.25 10.54
C VAL A 150 -31.66 0.21 11.65
N ARG A 151 -31.32 0.01 12.92
CA ARG A 151 -32.12 0.46 14.08
C ARG A 151 -31.65 1.79 14.67
N SER A 152 -30.46 2.25 14.27
CA SER A 152 -29.87 3.47 14.79
C SER A 152 -30.56 4.70 14.20
N PRO A 153 -30.79 5.77 14.99
CA PRO A 153 -31.29 7.03 14.46
C PRO A 153 -30.23 7.70 13.57
N PRO A 154 -30.63 8.68 12.73
CA PRO A 154 -29.68 9.48 11.95
C PRO A 154 -28.64 10.13 12.87
N MET A 155 -27.35 9.91 12.57
CA MET A 155 -26.22 10.38 13.38
C MET A 155 -25.04 10.80 12.49
N THR A 156 -24.06 11.51 13.04
CA THR A 156 -22.90 11.93 12.24
C THR A 156 -22.03 10.72 11.85
N LEU A 157 -21.33 10.81 10.72
CA LEU A 157 -20.41 9.75 10.25
C LEU A 157 -19.37 9.38 11.33
N GLY A 158 -18.87 10.35 12.10
CA GLY A 158 -17.96 10.11 13.22
C GLY A 158 -18.61 9.35 14.37
N ALA A 159 -19.89 9.61 14.67
CA ALA A 159 -20.63 8.90 15.72
C ALA A 159 -20.88 7.43 15.34
N VAL A 160 -21.36 7.16 14.12
CA VAL A 160 -21.62 5.77 13.68
C VAL A 160 -20.33 4.95 13.58
N LEU A 161 -19.22 5.54 13.13
CA LEU A 161 -17.91 4.87 13.13
C LEU A 161 -17.43 4.56 14.56
N ALA A 162 -17.67 5.46 15.52
CA ALA A 162 -17.33 5.22 16.92
C ALA A 162 -18.19 4.11 17.55
N ASP A 163 -19.48 4.01 17.21
CA ASP A 163 -20.35 2.93 17.66
C ASP A 163 -19.99 1.57 17.04
N VAL A 164 -19.69 1.54 15.73
CA VAL A 164 -19.15 0.34 15.06
C VAL A 164 -17.85 -0.09 15.73
N GLY A 165 -16.95 0.84 16.05
CA GLY A 165 -15.72 0.57 16.79
C GLY A 165 -15.92 0.03 18.21
N ARG A 166 -16.96 0.45 18.92
CA ARG A 166 -17.35 -0.08 20.24
C ARG A 166 -17.96 -1.47 20.15
N MET A 167 -18.80 -1.71 19.15
CA MET A 167 -19.53 -2.97 18.94
C MET A 167 -18.62 -4.10 18.42
N LEU A 168 -17.59 -3.74 17.63
CA LEU A 168 -16.63 -4.67 17.06
C LEU A 168 -15.22 -4.35 17.61
N PRO A 169 -14.95 -4.55 18.91
CA PRO A 169 -13.72 -4.10 19.55
C PRO A 169 -12.50 -4.97 19.25
N GLY A 170 -11.31 -4.46 19.56
CA GLY A 170 -10.07 -5.24 19.61
C GLY A 170 -9.52 -5.67 18.25
N HIS A 171 -8.69 -6.71 18.27
CA HIS A 171 -8.09 -7.36 17.09
C HIS A 171 -9.04 -8.42 16.49
N ASP A 172 -9.74 -9.16 17.35
CA ASP A 172 -10.52 -10.35 17.01
C ASP A 172 -11.73 -10.09 16.09
N LEU A 173 -12.18 -8.83 16.01
CA LEU A 173 -13.24 -8.35 15.12
C LEU A 173 -12.76 -7.19 14.23
N ALA A 174 -11.44 -7.00 14.10
CA ALA A 174 -10.87 -5.87 13.36
C ALA A 174 -11.18 -5.93 11.86
N SER A 175 -11.35 -7.13 11.28
CA SER A 175 -11.67 -7.28 9.86
C SER A 175 -13.14 -6.96 9.58
N VAL A 176 -14.07 -7.47 10.39
CA VAL A 176 -15.49 -7.06 10.31
C VAL A 176 -15.64 -5.57 10.57
N ARG A 177 -14.93 -5.00 11.56
CA ARG A 177 -14.89 -3.55 11.80
C ARG A 177 -14.44 -2.79 10.53
N ALA A 178 -13.34 -3.22 9.89
CA ALA A 178 -12.86 -2.61 8.66
C ALA A 178 -13.92 -2.65 7.54
N GLY A 179 -14.61 -3.78 7.37
CA GLY A 179 -15.67 -3.94 6.38
C GLY A 179 -16.85 -2.98 6.59
N PHE A 180 -17.34 -2.82 7.83
CA PHE A 180 -18.43 -1.88 8.13
C PHE A 180 -18.01 -0.42 8.04
N GLU A 181 -16.86 -0.06 8.60
CA GLU A 181 -16.34 1.30 8.51
C GLU A 181 -16.10 1.70 7.04
N MET A 182 -15.58 0.80 6.20
CA MET A 182 -15.40 1.10 4.77
C MET A 182 -16.72 1.21 4.01
N ALA A 183 -17.71 0.35 4.28
CA ALA A 183 -19.03 0.49 3.67
C ALA A 183 -19.72 1.81 4.05
N LEU A 184 -19.56 2.27 5.29
CA LEU A 184 -20.08 3.57 5.76
C LEU A 184 -19.34 4.75 5.09
N ILE A 185 -18.02 4.69 5.00
CA ILE A 185 -17.21 5.76 4.41
C ILE A 185 -17.39 5.82 2.88
N ASP A 186 -17.52 4.70 2.18
CA ASP A 186 -17.84 4.65 0.75
C ASP A 186 -19.25 5.18 0.49
N ALA A 187 -20.25 4.82 1.31
CA ALA A 187 -21.62 5.35 1.19
C ALA A 187 -21.65 6.88 1.39
N ALA A 188 -20.90 7.37 2.38
CA ALA A 188 -20.69 8.80 2.63
C ALA A 188 -20.03 9.50 1.43
N ALA A 189 -18.93 8.94 0.93
CA ALA A 189 -18.17 9.47 -0.22
C ALA A 189 -19.01 9.51 -1.51
N ASN A 190 -19.81 8.48 -1.76
CA ASN A 190 -20.73 8.40 -2.89
C ASN A 190 -21.88 9.41 -2.77
N SER A 191 -22.39 9.67 -1.55
CA SER A 191 -23.45 10.68 -1.32
C SER A 191 -23.03 12.11 -1.69
N ILE A 192 -21.74 12.43 -1.50
CA ILE A 192 -21.13 13.72 -1.88
C ILE A 192 -20.38 13.67 -3.23
N ARG A 193 -20.36 12.52 -3.89
CA ARG A 193 -19.70 12.25 -5.19
C ARG A 193 -18.19 12.56 -5.21
N ILE A 194 -17.49 12.25 -4.13
CA ILE A 194 -16.04 12.43 -4.00
C ILE A 194 -15.36 11.05 -3.91
N PRO A 195 -14.37 10.71 -4.75
CA PRO A 195 -13.68 9.44 -4.64
C PRO A 195 -12.79 9.39 -3.39
N LEU A 196 -12.66 8.23 -2.76
CA LEU A 196 -11.98 8.07 -1.46
C LEU A 196 -10.57 8.67 -1.40
N TRP A 197 -9.76 8.55 -2.47
CA TRP A 197 -8.41 9.14 -2.52
C TRP A 197 -8.41 10.67 -2.40
N ARG A 198 -9.46 11.38 -2.85
CA ARG A 198 -9.64 12.83 -2.62
C ARG A 198 -10.07 13.11 -1.18
N LEU A 199 -10.98 12.29 -0.64
CA LEU A 199 -11.47 12.43 0.73
C LEU A 199 -10.33 12.28 1.76
N PHE A 200 -9.36 11.43 1.45
CA PHE A 200 -8.16 11.17 2.25
C PHE A 200 -6.95 12.04 1.83
N GLY A 201 -7.20 13.29 1.42
CA GLY A 201 -6.17 14.31 1.22
C GLY A 201 -5.65 14.47 -0.21
N GLY A 202 -6.01 13.60 -1.15
CA GLY A 202 -5.83 13.84 -2.59
C GLY A 202 -4.40 13.74 -3.13
N ALA A 203 -3.46 13.15 -2.37
CA ALA A 203 -2.04 13.11 -2.72
C ALA A 203 -1.74 12.42 -4.07
N SER A 204 -2.48 11.35 -4.40
CA SER A 204 -2.40 10.64 -5.68
C SER A 204 -3.70 9.87 -5.93
N ASN A 205 -4.02 9.62 -7.20
CA ASN A 205 -5.07 8.70 -7.64
C ASN A 205 -4.53 7.36 -8.18
N SER A 206 -3.22 7.11 -8.05
CA SER A 206 -2.53 5.88 -8.47
C SER A 206 -1.43 5.49 -7.49
N ILE A 207 -1.21 4.19 -7.31
CA ILE A 207 -0.13 3.63 -6.51
C ILE A 207 0.62 2.55 -7.32
N THR A 208 1.93 2.43 -7.10
CA THR A 208 2.71 1.29 -7.59
C THR A 208 2.71 0.21 -6.52
N THR A 209 2.35 -1.02 -6.89
CA THR A 209 2.34 -2.17 -5.99
C THR A 209 3.41 -3.19 -6.41
N ASP A 210 3.91 -3.95 -5.44
CA ASP A 210 4.71 -5.15 -5.71
C ASP A 210 3.81 -6.33 -6.11
N ILE A 211 4.44 -7.44 -6.46
CA ILE A 211 3.74 -8.72 -6.57
C ILE A 211 4.49 -9.81 -5.81
N THR A 212 3.73 -10.57 -5.02
CA THR A 212 4.29 -11.68 -4.24
C THR A 212 4.57 -12.89 -5.14
N ILE A 213 5.82 -13.34 -5.13
CA ILE A 213 6.21 -14.67 -5.62
C ILE A 213 5.84 -15.67 -4.51
N PRO A 214 4.97 -16.67 -4.76
CA PRO A 214 4.65 -17.71 -3.79
C PRO A 214 5.88 -18.60 -3.53
N ILE A 215 5.86 -19.37 -2.43
CA ILE A 215 6.92 -20.34 -2.12
C ILE A 215 6.86 -21.48 -3.16
N VAL A 216 7.84 -21.50 -4.07
CA VAL A 216 7.99 -22.47 -5.19
C VAL A 216 9.47 -22.79 -5.44
N SER A 217 9.77 -23.69 -6.37
CA SER A 217 11.16 -24.01 -6.76
C SER A 217 11.88 -22.78 -7.37
N PRO A 218 13.23 -22.68 -7.29
CA PRO A 218 13.98 -21.57 -7.87
C PRO A 218 13.71 -21.35 -9.37
N SER A 219 13.52 -22.44 -10.14
CA SER A 219 13.15 -22.38 -11.56
C SER A 219 11.76 -21.78 -11.79
N GLU A 220 10.75 -22.23 -11.03
CA GLU A 220 9.39 -21.68 -11.11
C GLU A 220 9.35 -20.22 -10.67
N ALA A 221 10.14 -19.85 -9.66
CA ALA A 221 10.26 -18.47 -9.19
C ALA A 221 10.84 -17.55 -10.27
N ALA A 222 11.86 -18.00 -11.01
CA ALA A 222 12.42 -17.28 -12.15
C ALA A 222 11.42 -17.11 -13.31
N GLU A 223 10.65 -18.16 -13.64
CA GLU A 223 9.58 -18.09 -14.64
C GLU A 223 8.45 -17.13 -14.23
N LEU A 224 8.05 -17.16 -12.96
CA LEU A 224 7.05 -16.26 -12.38
C LEU A 224 7.53 -14.81 -12.40
N ALA A 225 8.75 -14.55 -11.94
CA ALA A 225 9.37 -13.24 -12.02
C ALA A 225 9.38 -12.72 -13.47
N ALA A 226 9.79 -13.56 -14.44
CA ALA A 226 9.81 -13.16 -15.84
C ALA A 226 8.41 -12.91 -16.42
N LYS A 227 7.39 -13.67 -15.99
CA LYS A 227 5.99 -13.39 -16.32
C LYS A 227 5.54 -12.04 -15.75
N TYR A 228 5.84 -11.76 -14.49
CA TYR A 228 5.39 -10.55 -13.79
C TYR A 228 6.12 -9.28 -14.25
N CYS A 229 7.43 -9.36 -14.50
CA CYS A 229 8.16 -8.26 -15.12
C CYS A 229 7.58 -7.88 -16.50
N ARG A 230 7.16 -8.87 -17.32
CA ARG A 230 6.43 -8.62 -18.58
C ARG A 230 5.03 -8.02 -18.40
N GLN A 231 4.45 -8.09 -17.20
CA GLN A 231 3.19 -7.44 -16.83
C GLN A 231 3.40 -6.03 -16.24
N GLY A 232 4.65 -5.57 -16.12
CA GLY A 232 5.00 -4.23 -15.62
C GLY A 232 5.44 -4.17 -14.16
N PHE A 233 5.55 -5.30 -13.45
CA PHE A 233 6.03 -5.31 -12.08
C PHE A 233 7.56 -5.14 -12.01
N SER A 234 8.01 -4.04 -11.41
CA SER A 234 9.44 -3.77 -11.13
C SER A 234 9.90 -4.33 -9.78
N THR A 235 8.97 -4.57 -8.86
CA THR A 235 9.23 -4.97 -7.48
C THR A 235 8.55 -6.31 -7.20
N LEU A 236 9.34 -7.28 -6.72
CA LEU A 236 8.90 -8.62 -6.40
C LEU A 236 9.03 -8.84 -4.89
N LYS A 237 7.93 -9.25 -4.25
CA LYS A 237 7.92 -9.62 -2.83
C LYS A 237 8.14 -11.13 -2.68
N LEU A 238 9.10 -11.50 -1.85
CA LEU A 238 9.53 -12.88 -1.65
C LEU A 238 9.32 -13.28 -0.20
N LYS A 239 8.66 -14.42 -0.01
CA LYS A 239 8.54 -15.07 1.29
C LYS A 239 9.84 -15.80 1.61
N VAL A 240 10.48 -15.41 2.70
CA VAL A 240 11.71 -16.01 3.24
C VAL A 240 11.43 -16.51 4.67
N GLY A 241 12.46 -16.91 5.43
CA GLY A 241 12.30 -17.22 6.87
C GLY A 241 12.24 -18.71 7.20
N LYS A 242 12.35 -19.61 6.21
CA LYS A 242 12.29 -21.07 6.43
C LYS A 242 13.64 -21.76 6.32
N ASP A 243 14.33 -21.59 5.19
CA ASP A 243 15.68 -22.11 4.99
C ASP A 243 16.50 -21.09 4.19
N LEU A 244 17.58 -20.61 4.82
CA LEU A 244 18.41 -19.54 4.27
C LEU A 244 19.07 -19.93 2.94
N ASN A 245 19.41 -21.20 2.71
CA ASN A 245 20.05 -21.60 1.46
C ASN A 245 19.03 -21.63 0.31
N SER A 246 17.84 -22.19 0.55
CA SER A 246 16.70 -22.16 -0.36
C SER A 246 16.26 -20.72 -0.71
N ASP A 247 16.12 -19.86 0.31
CA ASP A 247 15.75 -18.44 0.14
C ASP A 247 16.76 -17.72 -0.79
N ILE A 248 18.05 -18.02 -0.61
CA ILE A 248 19.16 -17.50 -1.44
C ILE A 248 19.15 -18.07 -2.86
N GLU A 249 18.87 -19.36 -3.04
CA GLU A 249 18.79 -19.99 -4.37
C GLU A 249 17.65 -19.40 -5.22
N VAL A 250 16.48 -19.15 -4.62
CA VAL A 250 15.35 -18.47 -5.28
C VAL A 250 15.74 -17.06 -5.74
N LEU A 251 16.39 -16.29 -4.86
CA LEU A 251 16.86 -14.93 -5.17
C LEU A 251 17.90 -14.91 -6.30
N ARG A 252 18.83 -15.87 -6.31
CA ARG A 252 19.83 -16.03 -7.40
C ARG A 252 19.15 -16.39 -8.72
N ALA A 253 18.20 -17.32 -8.71
CA ALA A 253 17.48 -17.72 -9.92
C ALA A 253 16.73 -16.52 -10.54
N ILE A 254 15.98 -15.75 -9.73
CA ILE A 254 15.28 -14.55 -10.22
C ILE A 254 16.27 -13.49 -10.74
N ARG A 255 17.33 -13.17 -9.98
CA ARG A 255 18.31 -12.14 -10.39
C ARG A 255 19.03 -12.50 -11.69
N SER A 256 19.23 -13.79 -11.97
CA SER A 256 19.87 -14.25 -13.22
C SER A 256 19.01 -14.03 -14.48
N VAL A 257 17.68 -14.03 -14.36
CA VAL A 257 16.77 -13.75 -15.48
C VAL A 257 16.31 -12.28 -15.52
N HIS A 258 16.29 -11.60 -14.37
CA HIS A 258 15.92 -10.19 -14.24
C HIS A 258 16.92 -9.44 -13.35
N PRO A 259 18.01 -8.89 -13.94
CA PRO A 259 19.08 -8.24 -13.18
C PRO A 259 18.66 -6.92 -12.53
N ASP A 260 17.58 -6.28 -12.99
CA ASP A 260 17.15 -4.94 -12.57
C ASP A 260 15.96 -4.92 -11.58
N CYS A 261 15.40 -6.08 -11.22
CA CYS A 261 14.23 -6.10 -10.33
C CYS A 261 14.57 -5.72 -8.88
N SER A 262 13.64 -5.05 -8.21
CA SER A 262 13.71 -4.76 -6.77
C SER A 262 13.09 -5.89 -5.95
N PHE A 263 13.65 -6.19 -4.78
CA PHE A 263 13.12 -7.21 -3.88
C PHE A 263 12.61 -6.63 -2.56
N ILE A 264 11.40 -7.03 -2.17
CA ILE A 264 10.93 -6.97 -0.78
C ILE A 264 11.07 -8.38 -0.23
N LEU A 265 11.73 -8.53 0.92
CA LEU A 265 11.80 -9.81 1.63
C LEU A 265 10.85 -9.77 2.82
N ASP A 266 10.03 -10.79 2.99
CA ASP A 266 9.05 -10.90 4.07
C ASP A 266 9.26 -12.25 4.75
N ALA A 267 9.74 -12.21 5.99
CA ALA A 267 10.13 -13.42 6.73
C ALA A 267 8.98 -14.01 7.56
N ASN A 268 7.84 -13.32 7.69
CA ASN A 268 6.73 -13.63 8.60
C ASN A 268 7.20 -14.24 9.93
N GLU A 269 7.93 -13.46 10.74
CA GLU A 269 8.40 -13.87 12.07
C GLU A 269 9.49 -14.98 12.09
N GLY A 270 9.94 -15.47 10.93
CA GLY A 270 10.67 -16.73 10.79
C GLY A 270 12.10 -16.80 11.36
N TYR A 271 12.82 -15.67 11.49
CA TYR A 271 14.21 -15.67 11.95
C TYR A 271 14.36 -15.24 13.42
N LYS A 272 15.46 -15.68 14.04
CA LYS A 272 16.07 -14.98 15.17
C LYS A 272 16.96 -13.84 14.66
N SER A 273 17.20 -12.83 15.49
CA SER A 273 17.93 -11.60 15.12
C SER A 273 19.27 -11.87 14.43
N HIS A 274 20.04 -12.84 14.93
CA HIS A 274 21.32 -13.23 14.33
C HIS A 274 21.16 -13.88 12.94
N GLN A 275 20.12 -14.70 12.72
CA GLN A 275 19.83 -15.31 11.42
C GLN A 275 19.36 -14.25 10.42
N ALA A 276 18.53 -13.29 10.85
CA ALA A 276 18.12 -12.17 10.02
C ALA A 276 19.31 -11.31 9.56
N ILE A 277 20.33 -11.14 10.40
CA ILE A 277 21.59 -10.45 10.03
C ILE A 277 22.41 -11.31 9.06
N GLU A 278 22.50 -12.63 9.28
CA GLU A 278 23.19 -13.57 8.37
C GLU A 278 22.56 -13.58 6.96
N VAL A 279 21.23 -13.46 6.87
CA VAL A 279 20.51 -13.30 5.59
C VAL A 279 21.02 -12.08 4.84
N LEU A 280 21.10 -10.93 5.51
CA LEU A 280 21.58 -9.68 4.90
C LEU A 280 23.06 -9.75 4.52
N ASP A 281 23.92 -10.38 5.34
CA ASP A 281 25.32 -10.63 5.01
C ASP A 281 25.47 -11.45 3.71
N LYS A 282 24.71 -12.55 3.56
CA LYS A 282 24.76 -13.38 2.34
C LYS A 282 24.23 -12.66 1.10
N LEU A 283 23.15 -11.90 1.25
CA LEU A 283 22.59 -11.10 0.14
C LEU A 283 23.55 -10.01 -0.31
N HIS A 284 24.18 -9.30 0.64
CA HIS A 284 25.18 -8.29 0.35
C HIS A 284 26.40 -8.89 -0.36
N ALA A 285 26.89 -10.05 0.08
CA ALA A 285 27.98 -10.78 -0.59
C ALA A 285 27.63 -11.22 -2.02
N MET A 286 26.34 -11.34 -2.35
CA MET A 286 25.84 -11.62 -3.71
C MET A 286 25.54 -10.36 -4.54
N GLY A 287 25.77 -9.15 -4.00
CA GLY A 287 25.40 -7.89 -4.66
C GLY A 287 23.89 -7.65 -4.72
N VAL A 288 23.10 -8.28 -3.84
CA VAL A 288 21.65 -8.09 -3.76
C VAL A 288 21.31 -7.24 -2.53
N THR A 289 20.74 -6.06 -2.76
CA THR A 289 20.20 -5.20 -1.71
C THR A 289 18.67 -5.15 -1.83
N PRO A 290 17.92 -5.76 -0.90
CA PRO A 290 16.46 -5.59 -0.83
C PRO A 290 16.10 -4.12 -0.57
N ILE A 291 14.98 -3.66 -1.13
CA ILE A 291 14.45 -2.32 -0.80
C ILE A 291 13.82 -2.30 0.60
N LEU A 292 13.37 -3.47 1.08
CA LEU A 292 12.68 -3.63 2.35
C LEU A 292 12.84 -5.06 2.87
N PHE A 293 13.00 -5.20 4.19
CA PHE A 293 12.97 -6.47 4.91
C PHE A 293 11.88 -6.43 5.98
N GLU A 294 10.84 -7.23 5.81
CA GLU A 294 9.56 -7.16 6.52
C GLU A 294 9.44 -8.29 7.55
N GLN A 295 9.04 -7.90 8.76
CA GLN A 295 8.92 -8.72 9.96
C GLN A 295 10.00 -9.81 10.09
N PRO A 296 11.30 -9.42 10.16
CA PRO A 296 12.41 -10.38 10.17
C PRO A 296 12.36 -11.32 11.38
N VAL A 297 11.88 -10.83 12.52
CA VAL A 297 11.82 -11.57 13.79
C VAL A 297 10.39 -11.66 14.34
N HIS A 298 10.17 -12.56 15.29
CA HIS A 298 8.90 -12.74 15.98
C HIS A 298 8.31 -11.42 16.49
N ARG A 299 7.00 -11.23 16.33
CA ARG A 299 6.30 -9.96 16.62
C ARG A 299 6.55 -9.35 18.00
N ASP A 300 6.75 -10.23 18.99
CA ASP A 300 6.95 -9.86 20.40
C ASP A 300 8.44 -9.65 20.76
N ASP A 301 9.37 -9.93 19.83
CA ASP A 301 10.81 -9.72 19.98
C ASP A 301 11.19 -8.28 19.57
N TRP A 302 10.74 -7.33 20.39
CA TRP A 302 10.96 -5.89 20.17
C TRP A 302 12.44 -5.49 20.14
N GLU A 303 13.28 -6.15 20.95
CA GLU A 303 14.73 -5.94 20.97
C GLU A 303 15.37 -6.51 19.70
N GLY A 304 14.99 -7.73 19.28
CA GLY A 304 15.43 -8.30 18.02
C GLY A 304 15.06 -7.42 16.82
N LEU A 305 13.86 -6.85 16.81
CA LEU A 305 13.41 -5.96 15.75
C LEU A 305 14.24 -4.65 15.71
N HIS A 306 14.51 -4.06 16.88
CA HIS A 306 15.38 -2.89 17.02
C HIS A 306 16.81 -3.16 16.50
N VAL A 307 17.43 -4.25 16.97
CA VAL A 307 18.81 -4.64 16.60
C VAL A 307 18.92 -4.94 15.10
N VAL A 308 17.99 -5.73 14.55
CA VAL A 308 17.99 -6.05 13.11
C VAL A 308 17.76 -4.78 12.29
N SER A 309 16.89 -3.87 12.71
CA SER A 309 16.65 -2.61 12.01
C SER A 309 17.92 -1.76 11.90
N HIS A 310 18.59 -1.45 13.01
CA HIS A 310 19.78 -0.60 12.97
C HIS A 310 20.90 -1.22 12.13
N ILE A 311 21.17 -2.52 12.30
CA ILE A 311 22.18 -3.23 11.51
C ILE A 311 21.80 -3.29 10.03
N ALA A 312 20.52 -3.54 9.70
CA ALA A 312 20.04 -3.56 8.32
C ALA A 312 20.29 -2.23 7.61
N LYS A 313 20.04 -1.12 8.31
CA LYS A 313 20.15 0.22 7.75
C LYS A 313 21.58 0.71 7.67
N ASP A 314 22.33 0.61 8.77
CA ASP A 314 23.67 1.20 8.88
C ASP A 314 24.71 0.40 8.09
N LYS A 315 24.60 -0.94 8.04
CA LYS A 315 25.57 -1.80 7.34
C LYS A 315 25.21 -2.03 5.87
N TYR A 316 23.93 -2.12 5.52
CA TYR A 316 23.50 -2.53 4.16
C TYR A 316 22.56 -1.54 3.46
N GLY A 317 22.13 -0.45 4.11
CA GLY A 317 21.17 0.51 3.57
C GLY A 317 19.70 0.03 3.55
N VAL A 318 19.45 -1.21 3.95
CA VAL A 318 18.14 -1.89 3.86
C VAL A 318 17.20 -1.35 4.94
N SER A 319 16.01 -0.89 4.53
CA SER A 319 14.95 -0.52 5.47
C SER A 319 14.26 -1.78 6.01
N VAL A 320 13.78 -1.71 7.25
CA VAL A 320 13.03 -2.80 7.91
C VAL A 320 11.59 -2.38 8.19
N ALA A 321 10.64 -3.25 7.88
CA ALA A 321 9.21 -3.06 8.15
C ALA A 321 8.71 -3.92 9.32
N ALA A 322 7.86 -3.31 10.16
CA ALA A 322 7.03 -4.01 11.12
C ALA A 322 5.65 -4.31 10.52
N ASP A 323 5.26 -5.58 10.49
CA ASP A 323 3.94 -6.05 10.05
C ASP A 323 3.19 -6.69 11.21
N GLU A 324 3.49 -7.93 11.57
CA GLU A 324 2.83 -8.65 12.66
C GLU A 324 3.09 -8.01 14.04
N SER A 325 4.19 -7.24 14.22
CA SER A 325 4.42 -6.39 15.40
C SER A 325 3.48 -5.18 15.49
N CYS A 326 2.82 -4.75 14.40
CA CYS A 326 1.95 -3.58 14.41
C CYS A 326 0.47 -3.98 14.21
N ARG A 327 -0.27 -4.09 15.32
CA ARG A 327 -1.69 -4.50 15.36
C ARG A 327 -2.62 -3.46 15.98
N SER A 328 -2.07 -2.34 16.46
CA SER A 328 -2.82 -1.25 17.10
C SER A 328 -2.09 0.10 16.97
N LEU A 329 -2.79 1.19 17.33
CA LEU A 329 -2.17 2.49 17.54
C LEU A 329 -1.05 2.44 18.59
N ALA A 330 -1.22 1.65 19.65
CA ALA A 330 -0.23 1.55 20.72
C ALA A 330 1.08 0.93 20.22
N ASP A 331 0.98 -0.08 19.36
CA ASP A 331 2.15 -0.70 18.72
C ASP A 331 2.85 0.27 17.77
N ALA A 332 2.09 1.01 16.95
CA ALA A 332 2.67 2.03 16.07
C ALA A 332 3.39 3.12 16.88
N HIS A 333 2.80 3.61 17.97
CA HIS A 333 3.47 4.57 18.87
C HIS A 333 4.73 3.96 19.49
N LYS A 334 4.71 2.69 19.91
CA LYS A 334 5.86 1.98 20.46
C LYS A 334 7.00 1.84 19.45
N ILE A 335 6.68 1.49 18.20
CA ILE A 335 7.63 1.39 17.08
C ILE A 335 8.29 2.75 16.81
N ILE A 336 7.48 3.81 16.74
CA ILE A 336 7.95 5.18 16.46
C ILE A 336 8.82 5.71 17.62
N GLN A 337 8.36 5.59 18.87
CA GLN A 337 9.07 6.10 20.04
C GLN A 337 10.36 5.31 20.35
N GLY A 338 10.37 4.00 20.12
CA GLY A 338 11.56 3.16 20.31
C GLY A 338 12.50 3.10 19.10
N ASN A 339 12.18 3.77 17.99
CA ASN A 339 12.87 3.64 16.70
C ASN A 339 13.08 2.15 16.31
N LEU A 340 12.04 1.32 16.46
CA LEU A 340 12.18 -0.14 16.42
C LEU A 340 12.23 -0.70 14.99
N ALA A 341 11.70 0.04 14.01
CA ALA A 341 11.69 -0.27 12.58
C ALA A 341 11.83 1.04 11.78
N HIS A 342 11.74 0.97 10.45
CA HIS A 342 11.76 2.15 9.54
C HIS A 342 10.44 2.36 8.81
N VAL A 343 9.65 1.30 8.70
CA VAL A 343 8.42 1.20 7.92
C VAL A 343 7.39 0.47 8.77
N ILE A 344 6.12 0.86 8.64
CA ILE A 344 4.99 0.14 9.22
C ILE A 344 4.12 -0.37 8.08
N ASN A 345 3.85 -1.68 8.06
CA ASN A 345 2.91 -2.30 7.14
C ASN A 345 1.49 -2.20 7.71
N ILE A 346 0.69 -1.30 7.12
CA ILE A 346 -0.68 -1.01 7.51
C ILE A 346 -1.62 -1.90 6.71
N LYS A 347 -2.43 -2.70 7.41
CA LYS A 347 -3.52 -3.49 6.83
C LYS A 347 -4.81 -3.17 7.56
N LEU A 348 -5.84 -2.77 6.79
CA LEU A 348 -7.18 -2.45 7.33
C LEU A 348 -7.72 -3.61 8.19
N ALA A 349 -7.52 -4.86 7.73
CA ALA A 349 -7.93 -6.09 8.42
C ALA A 349 -7.33 -6.28 9.83
N LYS A 350 -6.14 -5.72 10.12
CA LYS A 350 -5.51 -5.84 11.45
C LYS A 350 -6.02 -4.78 12.44
N LEU A 351 -6.36 -3.59 11.94
CA LEU A 351 -6.52 -2.35 12.72
C LEU A 351 -7.97 -1.84 12.76
N GLY A 352 -8.79 -2.23 11.77
CA GLY A 352 -9.89 -1.37 11.32
C GLY A 352 -9.36 -0.12 10.61
N THR A 353 -10.27 0.77 10.26
CA THR A 353 -9.99 2.11 9.72
C THR A 353 -10.06 3.18 10.82
N GLY A 354 -10.98 3.06 11.79
CA GLY A 354 -11.39 4.17 12.65
C GLY A 354 -10.35 4.68 13.66
N HIS A 355 -9.33 3.88 13.97
CA HIS A 355 -8.38 4.16 15.05
C HIS A 355 -7.14 4.95 14.56
N GLY A 356 -7.35 6.21 14.17
CA GLY A 356 -6.35 7.30 14.14
C GLY A 356 -5.13 7.23 13.20
N LEU A 357 -4.63 6.03 12.86
CA LEU A 357 -3.41 5.80 12.08
C LEU A 357 -3.52 6.34 10.65
N PHE A 358 -4.72 6.27 10.07
CA PHE A 358 -5.04 6.83 8.76
C PHE A 358 -5.38 8.34 8.79
N TRP A 359 -5.76 8.88 9.96
CA TRP A 359 -6.50 10.15 10.05
C TRP A 359 -5.75 11.28 10.78
N SER A 360 -4.71 10.96 11.54
CA SER A 360 -3.89 12.00 12.17
C SER A 360 -3.06 12.74 11.13
N SER A 361 -3.34 14.03 10.93
CA SER A 361 -2.70 14.93 9.96
C SER A 361 -1.26 15.37 10.37
N GLY A 362 -0.53 14.48 11.05
CA GLY A 362 0.88 14.67 11.37
C GLY A 362 1.77 14.28 10.18
N CYS A 363 2.66 15.19 9.77
CA CYS A 363 3.77 14.85 8.88
C CYS A 363 4.80 13.98 9.63
N TRP A 364 4.49 12.70 9.79
CA TRP A 364 5.43 11.70 10.30
C TRP A 364 6.42 11.33 9.19
N PRO A 365 7.75 11.35 9.42
CA PRO A 365 8.77 11.07 8.40
C PRO A 365 8.90 9.57 8.03
N TRP A 366 7.81 8.82 8.18
CA TRP A 366 7.77 7.36 8.10
C TRP A 366 7.19 6.91 6.76
N LEU A 367 7.79 5.90 6.16
CA LEU A 367 7.17 5.21 5.03
C LEU A 367 6.13 4.22 5.55
N PHE A 368 4.92 4.29 4.98
CA PHE A 368 3.88 3.30 5.19
C PHE A 368 3.80 2.40 3.96
N GLN A 369 3.78 1.10 4.18
CA GLN A 369 3.47 0.12 3.14
C GLN A 369 1.98 -0.22 3.26
N PHE A 370 1.27 -0.09 2.15
CA PHE A 370 -0.13 -0.50 2.01
C PHE A 370 -0.18 -1.71 1.09
N HIS A 371 -0.93 -2.73 1.49
CA HIS A 371 -1.20 -3.96 0.75
C HIS A 371 -2.71 -4.20 0.66
#